data_AF-A0A0E9WSA6-F1
#
_entry.id   AF-A0A0E9WSA6-F1
#
_cell.length_a   1.000
_cell.length_b   1.000
_cell.length_c   1.000
_cell.angle_alpha   90.00
_cell.angle_beta   90.00
_cell.angle_gamma   90.00
#
_symmetry.space_group_name_H-M   'P 1'
#
loop_
_entity.id
_entity.type
_entity.pdbx_description
1 polymer ?
#
loop_
_entity_poly.entity_id
_entity_poly.type
_entity_poly.pdbx_seq_one_letter_code
_entity_poly.pdbx_strand_id
1 'polypeptide(L)'
;MYTHIASVAEGFTVLSSFIVAQYVSELQKVTLYPEIKSHLTEGIYKILDLCVEQDIKFLSSTLPLGVREVFSELYSSYTHYHKTQRQGEAKYTA
;
A
#
# COMPACT_ATOMS: atom_id res chain seq x y z
N MET A 1 -22.21 18.72 4.06
CA MET A 1 -21.73 17.54 4.82
C MET A 1 -21.10 16.50 3.89
N TYR A 2 -21.83 15.95 2.91
CA TYR A 2 -21.27 15.01 1.91
C TYR A 2 -20.08 15.56 1.11
N THR A 3 -20.17 16.81 0.61
CA THR A 3 -19.08 17.46 -0.13
C THR A 3 -17.81 17.64 0.69
N HIS A 4 -17.97 17.93 1.99
CA HIS A 4 -16.85 18.11 2.91
C HIS A 4 -16.19 16.78 3.30
N ILE A 5 -16.96 15.69 3.36
CA ILE A 5 -16.42 14.34 3.57
C ILE A 5 -15.66 13.88 2.32
N ALA A 6 -16.21 14.13 1.13
CA ALA A 6 -15.56 13.78 -0.14
C ALA A 6 -14.23 14.54 -0.34
N SER A 7 -14.19 15.85 -0.08
CA SER A 7 -12.95 16.63 -0.22
C SER A 7 -11.85 16.19 0.75
N VAL A 8 -12.22 15.75 1.96
CA VAL A 8 -11.26 15.21 2.94
C VAL A 8 -10.75 13.84 2.49
N ALA A 9 -11.61 13.01 1.91
CA ALA A 9 -11.22 11.72 1.33
C ALA A 9 -10.26 11.89 0.14
N GLU A 10 -10.52 12.85 -0.75
CA GLU A 10 -9.62 13.19 -1.85
C GLU A 10 -8.23 13.62 -1.34
N GLY A 11 -8.19 14.49 -0.33
CA GLY A 11 -6.93 14.89 0.32
C GLY A 11 -6.15 13.71 0.91
N PHE A 12 -6.83 12.70 1.44
CA PHE A 12 -6.19 11.48 1.95
C PHE A 12 -5.59 10.63 0.82
N THR A 13 -6.31 10.48 -0.31
CA THR A 13 -5.79 9.71 -1.47
C THR A 13 -4.52 10.32 -2.06
N VAL A 14 -4.39 11.65 -2.06
CA VAL A 14 -3.17 12.36 -2.49
C VAL A 14 -1.96 12.00 -1.62
N LEU A 15 -2.18 11.63 -0.35
CA LEU A 15 -1.11 11.28 0.59
C LEU A 15 -0.79 9.77 0.62
N SER A 16 -1.56 8.93 -0.06
CA SER A 16 -1.44 7.47 -0.04
C SER A 16 -0.03 6.99 -0.40
N SER A 17 0.53 7.52 -1.50
CA SER A 17 1.90 7.21 -1.94
C SER A 17 2.95 7.64 -0.90
N PHE A 18 2.78 8.77 -0.24
CA PHE A 18 3.69 9.23 0.80
C PHE A 18 3.64 8.34 2.05
N ILE A 19 2.47 7.84 2.42
CA ILE A 19 2.32 6.89 3.54
C ILE A 19 3.05 5.59 3.22
N VAL A 20 2.88 5.06 2.00
CA VAL A 20 3.59 3.85 1.54
C VAL A 20 5.11 4.09 1.56
N ALA A 21 5.56 5.22 1.02
CA ALA A 21 6.98 5.60 1.00
C ALA A 21 7.58 5.68 2.41
N GLN A 22 6.85 6.29 3.36
CA GLN A 22 7.29 6.38 4.74
C GLN A 22 7.40 4.98 5.36
N TYR A 23 6.39 4.12 5.17
CA TYR A 23 6.42 2.76 5.70
C TYR A 23 7.64 1.96 5.22
N VAL A 24 7.88 1.91 3.89
CA VAL A 24 9.04 1.17 3.34
C VAL A 24 10.38 1.77 3.75
N SER A 25 10.43 3.09 3.98
CA SER A 25 11.63 3.78 4.47
C SER A 25 11.92 3.42 5.92
N GLU A 26 10.90 3.34 6.78
CA GLU A 26 11.07 2.97 8.18
C GLU A 26 11.41 1.48 8.35
N LEU A 27 10.89 0.60 7.49
CA LEU A 27 11.29 -0.82 7.47
C LEU A 27 12.78 -1.05 7.24
N GLN A 28 13.49 -0.12 6.60
CA GLN A 28 14.95 -0.22 6.45
C GLN A 28 15.72 0.18 7.71
N LYS A 29 15.08 0.90 8.63
CA LYS A 29 15.71 1.47 9.83
C LYS A 29 15.42 0.64 11.07
N VAL A 30 14.27 -0.02 11.12
CA VAL A 30 13.83 -0.78 12.29
C VAL A 30 13.43 -2.20 11.94
N THR A 31 13.68 -3.12 12.87
CA THR A 31 13.17 -4.48 12.81
C THR A 31 11.89 -4.55 13.63
N LEU A 32 10.77 -4.82 12.97
CA LEU A 32 9.48 -5.03 13.62
C LEU A 32 9.33 -6.49 14.07
N TYR A 33 8.60 -6.71 15.16
CA TYR A 33 8.17 -8.05 15.54
C TYR A 33 7.29 -8.65 14.43
N PRO A 34 7.42 -9.95 14.08
CA PRO A 34 6.74 -10.52 12.92
C PRO A 34 5.23 -10.29 12.90
N GLU A 35 4.54 -10.46 14.03
CA GLU A 35 3.09 -10.25 14.11
C GLU A 35 2.72 -8.78 13.85
N ILE A 36 3.49 -7.83 14.39
CA ILE A 36 3.26 -6.40 14.17
C ILE A 36 3.51 -6.05 12.70
N LYS A 37 4.59 -6.57 12.12
CA LYS A 37 4.90 -6.38 10.70
C LYS A 37 3.74 -6.87 9.84
N SER A 38 3.20 -8.06 10.12
CA SER A 38 2.07 -8.62 9.37
C SER A 38 0.86 -7.69 9.34
N HIS A 39 0.41 -7.24 10.51
CA HIS A 39 -0.77 -6.37 10.61
C HIS A 39 -0.54 -5.00 9.95
N LEU A 40 0.66 -4.42 10.11
CA LEU A 40 1.00 -3.17 9.43
C LEU A 40 1.04 -3.35 7.91
N THR A 41 1.62 -4.45 7.41
CA THR A 41 1.66 -4.76 5.98
C THR A 41 0.24 -4.87 5.40
N GLU A 42 -0.68 -5.55 6.09
CA GLU A 42 -2.09 -5.63 5.66
C GLU A 42 -2.76 -4.26 5.61
N GLY A 43 -2.50 -3.40 6.60
CA GLY A 43 -2.95 -2.01 6.58
C GLY A 43 -2.40 -1.24 5.38
N ILE A 44 -1.12 -1.44 5.05
CA ILE A 44 -0.48 -0.82 3.88
C ILE A 44 -1.06 -1.33 2.56
N TYR A 45 -1.51 -2.57 2.48
CA TYR A 45 -2.26 -3.05 1.31
C TYR A 45 -3.55 -2.26 1.07
N LYS A 46 -4.26 -1.88 2.15
CA LYS A 46 -5.45 -1.01 2.03
C LYS A 46 -5.11 0.42 1.62
N ILE A 47 -3.91 0.91 1.94
CA ILE A 47 -3.43 2.19 1.41
C ILE A 47 -3.04 2.07 -0.06
N LEU A 48 -2.42 0.95 -0.45
CA LEU A 48 -2.08 0.66 -1.86
C LEU A 48 -3.33 0.51 -2.75
N ASP A 49 -4.46 0.07 -2.21
CA ASP A 49 -5.76 0.08 -2.90
C ASP A 49 -6.20 1.51 -3.31
N LEU A 50 -5.71 2.54 -2.61
CA LEU A 50 -6.01 3.95 -2.89
C LEU A 50 -5.02 4.60 -3.86
N CYS A 51 -3.86 3.98 -4.10
CA CYS A 51 -2.84 4.49 -5.01
C CYS A 51 -3.29 4.32 -6.46
N VAL A 52 -3.26 5.39 -7.24
CA VAL A 52 -3.46 5.31 -8.70
C VAL A 52 -2.15 4.93 -9.40
N GLU A 53 -2.21 4.62 -10.70
CA GLU A 53 -1.02 4.21 -11.46
C GLU A 53 0.14 5.22 -11.37
N GLN A 54 -0.18 6.52 -11.32
CA GLN A 54 0.81 7.59 -11.17
C GLN A 54 1.53 7.53 -9.81
N ASP A 55 0.84 7.16 -8.73
CA ASP A 55 1.43 6.97 -7.41
C ASP A 55 2.43 5.81 -7.42
N ILE A 56 2.07 4.70 -8.08
CA ILE A 56 2.94 3.53 -8.22
C ILE A 56 4.19 3.87 -9.03
N LYS A 57 4.04 4.63 -10.12
CA LYS A 57 5.17 5.13 -10.92
C LYS A 57 6.07 6.04 -10.08
N PHE A 58 5.48 6.96 -9.32
CA PHE A 58 6.20 7.86 -8.43
C PHE A 58 7.02 7.09 -7.39
N LEU A 59 6.43 6.10 -6.72
CA LEU A 59 7.13 5.24 -5.76
C LEU A 59 8.28 4.47 -6.43
N SER A 60 8.04 3.94 -7.62
CA SER A 60 9.05 3.15 -8.37
C SER A 60 10.23 3.99 -8.86
N SER A 61 10.03 5.28 -9.17
CA SER A 61 11.08 6.14 -9.71
C SER A 61 11.83 6.95 -8.66
N THR A 62 11.15 7.37 -7.59
CA THR A 62 11.63 8.43 -6.70
C THR A 62 12.30 7.90 -5.45
N LEU A 63 11.99 6.67 -5.03
CA LEU A 63 12.57 6.08 -3.83
C LEU A 63 14.08 5.80 -4.02
N PRO A 64 14.91 5.99 -2.97
CA PRO A 64 16.30 5.54 -2.95
C PRO A 64 16.41 4.04 -3.27
N LEU A 65 17.52 3.60 -3.86
CA LEU A 65 17.66 2.23 -4.40
C LEU A 65 17.25 1.13 -3.41
N GLY A 66 17.78 1.16 -2.18
CA GLY A 66 17.43 0.16 -1.16
C GLY A 66 15.95 0.20 -0.76
N VAL A 67 15.39 1.39 -0.57
CA VAL A 67 13.96 1.56 -0.23
C VAL A 67 13.07 1.06 -1.36
N ARG A 68 13.51 1.27 -2.60
CA ARG A 68 12.80 0.82 -3.81
C ARG A 68 12.76 -0.69 -3.94
N GLU A 69 13.82 -1.39 -3.54
CA GLU A 69 13.84 -2.87 -3.48
C GLU A 69 12.80 -3.39 -2.49
N VAL A 70 12.74 -2.78 -1.29
CA VAL A 70 11.72 -3.11 -0.27
C VAL A 70 10.31 -2.84 -0.80
N PHE A 71 10.11 -1.72 -1.49
CA PHE A 71 8.85 -1.40 -2.14
C PHE A 71 8.48 -2.42 -3.23
N SER A 72 9.43 -2.86 -4.05
CA SER A 72 9.21 -3.85 -5.10
C SER A 72 8.72 -5.19 -4.52
N GLU A 73 9.34 -5.65 -3.43
CA GLU A 73 8.94 -6.86 -2.72
C GLU A 73 7.53 -6.71 -2.10
N LEU A 74 7.26 -5.58 -1.46
CA LEU A 74 5.95 -5.26 -0.90
C LEU A 74 4.86 -5.23 -1.98
N TYR A 75 5.11 -4.56 -3.10
CA TYR A 75 4.15 -4.43 -4.19
C TYR A 75 3.90 -5.77 -4.89
N SER A 76 4.93 -6.59 -5.08
CA SER A 76 4.77 -7.97 -5.57
C SER A 76 3.85 -8.78 -4.65
N SER A 77 4.08 -8.72 -3.34
CA SER A 77 3.26 -9.41 -2.33
C SER A 77 1.81 -8.91 -2.32
N TYR A 78 1.62 -7.60 -2.45
CA TYR A 78 0.30 -6.96 -2.59
C TYR A 78 -0.46 -7.48 -3.82
N THR A 79 0.18 -7.53 -4.99
CA THR A 79 -0.47 -8.03 -6.21
C THR A 79 -0.89 -9.50 -6.10
N HIS A 80 -0.11 -10.32 -5.37
CA HIS A 80 -0.46 -11.71 -5.08
C HIS A 80 -1.61 -11.83 -4.07
N TYR A 81 -1.62 -11.00 -3.03
CA TYR A 81 -2.68 -10.94 -2.03
C TYR A 81 -4.05 -10.65 -2.66
N HIS A 82 -4.14 -9.63 -3.53
CA HIS A 82 -5.40 -9.30 -4.20
C HIS A 82 -5.86 -10.34 -5.22
N LYS A 83 -4.93 -11.04 -5.90
CA LYS A 83 -5.31 -12.18 -6.76
C LYS A 83 -5.99 -13.29 -5.95
N THR A 84 -5.46 -13.58 -4.76
CA THR A 84 -6.00 -14.61 -3.87
C THR A 84 -7.34 -14.18 -3.27
N GLN A 85 -7.51 -12.91 -2.86
CA GLN A 85 -8.78 -12.40 -2.35
C GLN A 85 -9.89 -12.45 -3.40
N ARG A 86 -9.63 -12.00 -4.63
CA ARG A 86 -10.62 -12.05 -5.72
C ARG A 86 -11.05 -13.48 -6.08
N GLN A 87 -10.15 -14.45 -5.97
CA GLN A 87 -10.50 -15.87 -6.13
C GLN A 87 -11.36 -16.42 -4.99
N GLY A 88 -11.21 -15.89 -3.77
CA GLY A 88 -12.06 -16.22 -2.63
C GLY A 88 -13.48 -15.66 -2.79
N GLU A 89 -13.62 -14.40 -3.18
CA GLU A 89 -14.92 -13.74 -3.39
C GLU A 89 -15.74 -14.37 -4.53
N ALA A 90 -15.07 -14.80 -5.60
CA ALA A 90 -15.70 -15.49 -6.73
C ALA A 90 -16.35 -16.85 -6.35
N LYS A 91 -15.90 -17.49 -5.26
CA LYS A 91 -16.47 -18.77 -4.79
C LYS A 91 -17.79 -18.63 -4.02
N TYR A 92 -18.11 -17.43 -3.53
CA TYR A 92 -19.34 -17.16 -2.78
C TYR A 92 -20.39 -16.39 -3.60
N THR A 93 -20.06 -16.05 -4.84
CA THR A 93 -20.95 -15.34 -5.78
C THR A 93 -21.41 -16.21 -6.96
N ALA A 94 -21.12 -17.52 -6.92
CA ALA A 94 -21.54 -18.53 -7.90
C ALA A 94 -22.72 -19.36 -7.41
#